data_AF-A0A228QL27-F1
#
_entry.id   AF-A0A228QL27-F1
#
_cell.length_a   1.000
_cell.length_b   1.000
_cell.length_c   1.000
_cell.angle_alpha   90.00
_cell.angle_beta   90.00
_cell.angle_gamma   90.00
#
_symmetry.space_group_name_H-M   'P 1'
#
loop_
_entity.id
_entity.type
_entity.pdbx_description
1 polymer ?
#
loop_
_entity_poly.entity_id
_entity_poly.type
_entity_poly.pdbx_seq_one_letter_code
_entity_poly.pdbx_strand_id
1 'polypeptide(L)'
;MLNYLPLSDNAARQAIDSSTVFEEFCRTKSEALKYAGGMYWKTQGPYEYLVKTTAGNRQKRVGPRSSETEQTYAAFKSKKAEIEARLSDLHAAVVEAERLNRALRVGRVPAIVVDVLRAIEKAGLSSYFTVVGTHALYAYEAAAGVRIAQGALATQDVDMLWDAQKHVRFLTDMERLDVSMLRILQGVDKTFQRKDGHLETAINSKGFEVDFLRRPPQDSDPHPVRLSGYEEDLWPVQARRAQVLSSARKFEQVVVAATGKMARMTTIDPEVFIEFKSWMANLALDRDPRKRQRDKLQADIVWTLMDQGLLLSQ
;
A
#
# COMPACT_ATOMS: atom_id res chain seq x y z
N MET A 1 -16.53 18.69 22.35
CA MET A 1 -15.12 18.39 22.70
C MET A 1 -14.38 18.12 21.40
N LEU A 2 -13.19 18.66 21.18
CA LEU A 2 -12.44 18.34 19.95
C LEU A 2 -12.13 16.85 19.93
N ASN A 3 -12.50 16.16 18.86
CA ASN A 3 -12.25 14.73 18.65
C ASN A 3 -10.86 14.48 18.03
N TYR A 4 -9.98 15.47 18.07
CA TYR A 4 -8.60 15.38 17.63
C TYR A 4 -7.71 16.41 18.37
N LEU A 5 -6.39 16.25 18.28
CA LEU A 5 -5.38 17.19 18.79
C LEU A 5 -4.37 17.50 17.67
N PRO A 6 -3.89 18.75 17.50
CA PRO A 6 -2.83 19.04 16.54
C PRO A 6 -1.52 18.33 16.93
N LEU A 7 -0.70 17.99 15.93
CA LEU A 7 0.68 17.56 16.19
C LEU A 7 1.50 18.72 16.75
N SER A 8 2.55 18.41 17.51
CA SER A 8 3.54 19.43 17.88
C SER A 8 4.30 19.91 16.66
N ASP A 9 4.77 21.15 16.67
CA ASP A 9 5.51 21.73 15.53
C ASP A 9 6.69 20.88 15.07
N ASN A 10 7.42 20.27 16.01
CA ASN A 10 8.53 19.38 15.69
C ASN A 10 8.06 18.09 15.02
N ALA A 11 6.95 17.50 15.46
CA ALA A 11 6.39 16.32 14.85
C ALA A 11 5.79 16.63 13.46
N ALA A 12 5.13 17.78 13.30
CA ALA A 12 4.59 18.23 12.02
C ALA A 12 5.69 18.50 10.99
N ARG A 13 6.75 19.24 11.37
CA ARG A 13 7.92 19.48 10.51
C ARG A 13 8.59 18.17 10.09
N GLN A 14 8.85 17.28 11.05
CA GLN A 14 9.43 15.98 10.78
C GLN A 14 8.53 15.12 9.86
N ALA A 15 7.20 15.20 10.00
CA ALA A 15 6.28 14.49 9.12
C ALA A 15 6.47 14.91 7.66
N ILE A 16 6.56 16.23 7.40
CA ILE A 16 6.78 16.80 6.06
C ILE A 16 8.14 16.38 5.50
N ASP A 17 9.20 16.55 6.27
CA ASP A 17 10.57 16.25 5.83
C ASP A 17 10.75 14.75 5.55
N SER A 18 10.28 13.88 6.45
CA SER A 18 10.38 12.43 6.29
C SER A 18 9.52 11.89 5.15
N SER A 19 8.34 12.47 4.92
CA SER A 19 7.47 12.07 3.80
C SER A 19 8.11 12.40 2.46
N THR A 20 8.72 13.58 2.34
CA THR A 20 9.47 14.00 1.14
C THR A 20 10.57 13.01 0.79
N VAL A 21 11.41 12.65 1.78
CA VAL A 21 12.51 11.69 1.59
C VAL A 21 11.98 10.30 1.24
N PHE A 22 10.91 9.86 1.89
CA PHE A 22 10.29 8.56 1.64
C PHE A 22 9.69 8.45 0.23
N GLU A 23 8.99 9.48 -0.23
CA GLU A 23 8.42 9.53 -1.58
C GLU A 23 9.51 9.49 -2.64
N GLU A 24 10.57 10.27 -2.44
CA GLU A 24 11.72 10.28 -3.35
C GLU A 24 12.42 8.93 -3.40
N PHE A 25 12.56 8.26 -2.25
CA PHE A 25 13.05 6.89 -2.16
C PHE A 25 12.16 5.92 -2.95
N CYS A 26 10.83 5.96 -2.76
CA CYS A 26 9.90 5.09 -3.47
C CYS A 26 9.90 5.32 -5.00
N ARG A 27 10.00 6.59 -5.43
CA ARG A 27 10.13 6.96 -6.85
C ARG A 27 11.43 6.41 -7.43
N THR A 28 12.56 6.68 -6.77
CA THR A 28 13.89 6.24 -7.22
C THR A 28 13.98 4.71 -7.25
N LYS A 29 13.40 4.03 -6.27
CA LYS A 29 13.31 2.56 -6.24
C LYS A 29 12.53 2.03 -7.46
N SER A 30 11.40 2.65 -7.80
CA SER A 30 10.61 2.29 -8.98
C SER A 30 11.37 2.53 -10.29
N GLU A 31 12.18 3.59 -10.35
CA GLU A 31 13.06 3.86 -11.49
C GLU A 31 14.18 2.82 -11.60
N ALA A 32 14.82 2.46 -10.48
CA ALA A 32 15.88 1.46 -10.41
C ALA A 32 15.45 0.09 -10.97
N LEU A 33 14.17 -0.29 -10.79
CA LEU A 33 13.62 -1.51 -11.37
C LEU A 33 13.73 -1.57 -12.90
N LYS A 34 13.74 -0.42 -13.61
CA LYS A 34 13.92 -0.36 -15.07
C LYS A 34 15.34 -0.74 -15.52
N TYR A 35 16.30 -0.62 -14.60
CA TYR A 35 17.71 -0.95 -14.76
C TYR A 35 18.08 -2.29 -14.09
N ALA A 36 17.10 -3.02 -13.55
CA ALA A 36 17.32 -4.31 -12.94
C ALA A 36 17.87 -5.34 -13.95
N GLY A 37 18.71 -6.24 -13.46
CA GLY A 37 19.51 -7.13 -14.30
C GLY A 37 20.80 -6.44 -14.76
N GLY A 38 21.21 -6.68 -16.01
CA GLY A 38 22.51 -6.24 -16.50
C GLY A 38 22.54 -6.05 -18.01
N MET A 39 23.67 -5.57 -18.48
CA MET A 39 23.98 -5.51 -19.90
C MET A 39 25.44 -5.92 -20.07
N TYR A 40 25.74 -6.75 -21.06
CA TYR A 40 27.09 -7.24 -21.32
C TYR A 40 27.26 -7.65 -22.79
N TRP A 41 28.51 -7.71 -23.22
CA TRP A 41 28.88 -8.20 -24.55
C TRP A 41 29.06 -9.72 -24.53
N LYS A 42 28.50 -10.40 -25.53
CA LYS A 42 28.62 -11.84 -25.70
C LYS A 42 29.18 -12.15 -27.08
N THR A 43 30.22 -12.97 -27.12
CA THR A 43 30.86 -13.45 -28.34
C THR A 43 30.17 -14.73 -28.85
N GLN A 44 29.95 -14.83 -30.16
CA GLN A 44 29.49 -16.05 -30.82
C GLN A 44 30.10 -16.13 -32.22
N GLY A 45 31.06 -17.06 -32.37
CA GLY A 45 31.89 -17.14 -33.57
C GLY A 45 32.67 -15.84 -33.76
N PRO A 46 32.68 -15.24 -34.97
CA PRO A 46 33.42 -14.00 -35.24
C PRO A 46 32.67 -12.72 -34.81
N TYR A 47 31.44 -12.85 -34.28
CA TYR A 47 30.59 -11.72 -33.95
C TYR A 47 30.47 -11.50 -32.45
N GLU A 48 30.40 -10.23 -32.04
CA GLU A 48 30.08 -9.82 -30.68
C GLU A 48 28.74 -9.07 -30.68
N TYR A 49 27.89 -9.33 -29.68
CA TYR A 49 26.58 -8.69 -29.55
C TYR A 49 26.27 -8.29 -28.12
N LEU A 50 25.49 -7.22 -28.01
CA LEU A 50 25.01 -6.69 -26.75
C LEU A 50 23.82 -7.51 -26.27
N VAL A 51 23.88 -7.95 -25.02
CA VAL A 51 22.81 -8.69 -24.34
C VAL A 51 22.34 -7.88 -23.15
N LYS A 52 21.02 -7.70 -23.00
CA LYS A 52 20.37 -7.19 -21.79
C LYS A 52 19.78 -8.36 -21.01
N THR A 53 20.06 -8.44 -19.71
CA THR A 53 19.40 -9.37 -18.79
C THR A 53 18.35 -8.63 -17.96
N THR A 54 17.24 -9.30 -17.68
CA THR A 54 16.29 -8.87 -16.64
C THR A 54 16.75 -9.33 -15.26
N ALA A 55 16.05 -8.90 -14.20
CA ALA A 55 16.30 -9.36 -12.84
C ALA A 55 16.24 -10.90 -12.69
N GLY A 56 15.37 -11.57 -13.45
CA GLY A 56 15.24 -13.03 -13.48
C GLY A 56 16.21 -13.72 -14.45
N ASN A 57 17.33 -13.09 -14.81
CA ASN A 57 18.35 -13.60 -15.74
C ASN A 57 17.87 -13.91 -17.16
N ARG A 58 16.65 -13.53 -17.55
CA ARG A 58 16.18 -13.69 -18.93
C ARG A 58 16.97 -12.76 -19.84
N GLN A 59 17.58 -13.33 -20.88
CA GLN A 59 18.42 -12.60 -21.82
C GLN A 59 17.59 -12.11 -23.01
N LYS A 60 17.85 -10.87 -23.43
CA LYS A 60 17.39 -10.29 -24.69
C LYS A 60 18.59 -9.78 -25.45
N ARG A 61 18.76 -10.25 -26.69
CA ARG A 61 19.76 -9.70 -27.61
C ARG A 61 19.31 -8.31 -28.03
N VAL A 62 20.20 -7.32 -27.92
CA VAL A 62 19.94 -5.94 -28.32
C VAL A 62 20.39 -5.72 -29.77
N GLY A 63 21.62 -6.13 -30.10
CA GLY A 63 22.17 -6.00 -31.46
C GLY A 63 23.65 -6.37 -31.52
N PRO A 64 24.24 -6.45 -32.73
CA PRO A 64 25.69 -6.63 -32.89
C PRO A 64 26.45 -5.40 -32.36
N ARG A 65 27.76 -5.58 -32.09
CA ARG A 65 28.63 -4.47 -31.69
C ARG A 65 28.76 -3.44 -32.81
N SER A 66 28.40 -2.21 -32.48
CA SER A 66 28.45 -1.02 -33.33
C SER A 66 28.62 0.20 -32.43
N SER A 67 28.89 1.37 -33.01
CA SER A 67 28.95 2.63 -32.25
C SER A 67 27.66 2.92 -31.47
N GLU A 68 26.51 2.59 -32.04
CA GLU A 68 25.19 2.76 -31.41
C GLU A 68 25.00 1.84 -30.19
N THR A 69 25.37 0.56 -30.32
CA THR A 69 25.22 -0.40 -29.21
C THR A 69 26.28 -0.18 -28.13
N GLU A 70 27.46 0.33 -28.46
CA GLU A 70 28.44 0.81 -27.46
C GLU A 70 27.93 2.02 -26.67
N GLN A 71 27.31 3.00 -27.33
CA GLN A 71 26.69 4.13 -26.64
C GLN A 71 25.54 3.66 -25.73
N THR A 72 24.71 2.73 -26.21
CA THR A 72 23.63 2.12 -25.41
C THR A 72 24.18 1.42 -24.16
N TYR A 73 25.27 0.66 -24.30
CA TYR A 73 25.93 -0.01 -23.19
C TYR A 73 26.49 0.98 -22.17
N ALA A 74 27.22 2.00 -22.62
CA ALA A 74 27.80 3.02 -21.76
C ALA A 74 26.72 3.81 -21.01
N ALA A 75 25.66 4.23 -21.70
CA ALA A 75 24.53 4.94 -21.11
C ALA A 75 23.81 4.08 -20.06
N PHE A 76 23.58 2.79 -20.34
CA PHE A 76 22.97 1.87 -19.38
C PHE A 76 23.83 1.71 -18.12
N LYS A 77 25.14 1.49 -18.27
CA LYS A 77 26.06 1.29 -17.14
C LYS A 77 26.19 2.55 -16.29
N SER A 78 26.31 3.71 -16.92
CA SER A 78 26.38 5.01 -16.24
C SER A 78 25.10 5.29 -15.45
N LYS A 79 23.93 5.20 -16.11
CA LYS A 79 22.66 5.52 -15.46
C LYS A 79 22.29 4.52 -14.36
N LYS A 80 22.63 3.24 -14.54
CA LYS A 80 22.46 2.23 -13.49
C LYS A 80 23.27 2.57 -12.25
N ALA A 81 24.56 2.91 -12.41
CA ALA A 81 25.43 3.27 -11.29
C ALA A 81 24.93 4.53 -10.55
N GLU A 82 24.50 5.55 -11.30
CA GLU A 82 23.92 6.79 -10.74
C GLU A 82 22.67 6.51 -9.90
N ILE A 83 21.72 5.73 -10.44
CA ILE A 83 20.48 5.41 -9.73
C ILE A 83 20.73 4.52 -8.51
N GLU A 84 21.65 3.54 -8.61
CA GLU A 84 22.00 2.68 -7.48
C GLU A 84 22.64 3.47 -6.33
N ALA A 85 23.53 4.42 -6.65
CA ALA A 85 24.12 5.32 -5.67
C ALA A 85 23.04 6.19 -5.01
N ARG A 86 22.20 6.86 -5.81
CA ARG A 86 21.09 7.69 -5.31
C ARG A 86 20.13 6.90 -4.42
N LEU A 87 19.79 5.67 -4.82
CA LEU A 87 18.90 4.80 -4.05
C LEU A 87 19.52 4.42 -2.70
N SER A 88 20.83 4.19 -2.66
CA SER A 88 21.56 3.91 -1.42
C SER A 88 21.54 5.10 -0.47
N ASP A 89 21.81 6.31 -0.97
CA ASP A 89 21.78 7.55 -0.18
C ASP A 89 20.37 7.82 0.38
N LEU A 90 19.34 7.71 -0.46
CA LEU A 90 17.95 7.89 -0.05
C LEU A 90 17.51 6.84 0.98
N HIS A 91 17.97 5.59 0.83
CA HIS A 91 17.68 4.56 1.82
C HIS A 91 18.27 4.90 3.19
N ALA A 92 19.51 5.39 3.23
CA ALA A 92 20.14 5.84 4.48
C ALA A 92 19.35 6.99 5.12
N ALA A 93 18.94 7.98 4.31
CA ALA A 93 18.11 9.10 4.77
C ALA A 93 16.74 8.66 5.29
N VAL A 94 16.07 7.69 4.64
CA VAL A 94 14.82 7.09 5.14
C VAL A 94 15.04 6.44 6.50
N VAL A 95 16.11 5.66 6.68
CA VAL A 95 16.40 5.00 7.97
C VAL A 95 16.61 6.01 9.09
N GLU A 96 17.28 7.13 8.82
CA GLU A 96 17.44 8.22 9.78
C GLU A 96 16.10 8.89 10.09
N ALA A 97 15.31 9.22 9.05
CA ALA A 97 13.99 9.81 9.19
C ALA A 97 13.05 8.94 10.02
N GLU A 98 13.07 7.61 9.85
CA GLU A 98 12.28 6.68 10.66
C GLU A 98 12.66 6.71 12.14
N ARG A 99 13.94 6.87 12.48
CA ARG A 99 14.39 7.00 13.89
C ARG A 99 13.86 8.29 14.51
N LEU A 100 13.94 9.40 13.77
CA LEU A 100 13.40 10.69 14.21
C LEU A 100 11.87 10.65 14.33
N ASN A 101 11.19 10.00 13.38
CA ASN A 101 9.75 9.78 13.41
C ASN A 101 9.30 9.09 14.70
N ARG A 102 10.04 8.06 15.13
CA ARG A 102 9.81 7.37 16.39
C ARG A 102 10.05 8.29 17.59
N ALA A 103 11.17 9.01 17.61
CA ALA A 103 11.55 9.88 18.72
C ALA A 103 10.54 11.02 18.93
N LEU A 104 10.09 11.65 17.84
CA LEU A 104 9.14 12.75 17.85
C LEU A 104 7.67 12.30 17.86
N ARG A 105 7.43 10.98 17.87
CA ARG A 105 6.08 10.38 17.85
C ARG A 105 5.23 10.95 16.71
N VAL A 106 5.80 10.98 15.50
CA VAL A 106 5.21 11.56 14.28
C VAL A 106 3.96 10.84 13.82
N GLY A 107 3.89 9.52 14.03
CA GLY A 107 2.71 8.73 13.77
C GLY A 107 2.51 7.63 14.80
N ARG A 108 1.36 6.96 14.69
CA ARG A 108 0.97 5.90 15.61
C ARG A 108 0.23 4.76 14.93
N VAL A 109 0.33 4.67 13.60
CA VAL A 109 -0.24 3.53 12.87
C VAL A 109 0.31 2.24 13.50
N PRO A 110 -0.51 1.21 13.73
CA PRO A 110 -0.01 -0.08 14.21
C PRO A 110 1.12 -0.57 13.30
N ALA A 111 2.24 -1.00 13.89
CA ALA A 111 3.41 -1.39 13.12
C ALA A 111 3.10 -2.50 12.09
N ILE A 112 2.23 -3.44 12.47
CA ILE A 112 1.80 -4.53 11.60
C ILE A 112 1.06 -4.03 10.34
N VAL A 113 0.29 -2.94 10.43
CA VAL A 113 -0.38 -2.36 9.25
C VAL A 113 0.66 -1.80 8.28
N VAL A 114 1.63 -1.03 8.77
CA VAL A 114 2.71 -0.49 7.94
C VAL A 114 3.57 -1.61 7.34
N ASP A 115 3.88 -2.66 8.11
CA ASP A 115 4.64 -3.80 7.61
C ASP A 115 3.84 -4.62 6.56
N VAL A 116 2.52 -4.77 6.70
CA VAL A 116 1.62 -5.35 5.67
C VAL A 116 1.60 -4.50 4.40
N LEU A 117 1.43 -3.18 4.50
CA LEU A 117 1.45 -2.28 3.34
C LEU A 117 2.80 -2.35 2.60
N ARG A 118 3.92 -2.38 3.35
CA ARG A 118 5.27 -2.57 2.78
C ARG A 118 5.43 -3.91 2.09
N ALA A 119 4.88 -4.99 2.65
CA ALA A 119 4.96 -6.32 2.04
C ALA A 119 4.18 -6.38 0.71
N ILE A 120 2.97 -5.81 0.69
CA ILE A 120 2.14 -5.71 -0.52
C ILE A 120 2.82 -4.81 -1.58
N GLU A 121 3.40 -3.67 -1.17
CA GLU A 121 4.16 -2.79 -2.07
C GLU A 121 5.42 -3.47 -2.61
N LYS A 122 6.17 -4.21 -1.77
CA LYS A 122 7.34 -4.98 -2.19
C LYS A 122 6.97 -6.07 -3.20
N ALA A 123 5.79 -6.66 -3.07
CA ALA A 123 5.24 -7.60 -4.04
C ALA A 123 4.74 -6.91 -5.33
N GLY A 124 4.70 -5.58 -5.39
CA GLY A 124 4.18 -4.85 -6.56
C GLY A 124 2.65 -4.89 -6.66
N LEU A 125 1.96 -5.19 -5.56
CA LEU A 125 0.51 -5.41 -5.54
C LEU A 125 -0.28 -4.22 -4.98
N SER A 126 0.38 -3.16 -4.52
CA SER A 126 -0.29 -2.04 -3.83
C SER A 126 -1.38 -1.37 -4.66
N SER A 127 -1.23 -1.27 -5.98
CA SER A 127 -2.22 -0.64 -6.87
C SER A 127 -3.55 -1.41 -7.01
N TYR A 128 -3.62 -2.64 -6.47
CA TYR A 128 -4.81 -3.50 -6.50
C TYR A 128 -5.62 -3.41 -5.22
N PHE A 129 -5.12 -2.73 -4.18
CA PHE A 129 -5.80 -2.66 -2.89
C PHE A 129 -5.99 -1.22 -2.43
N THR A 130 -7.08 -0.97 -1.73
CA THR A 130 -7.39 0.28 -1.07
C THR A 130 -7.72 -0.02 0.39
N VAL A 131 -7.02 0.61 1.33
CA VAL A 131 -7.36 0.53 2.76
C VAL A 131 -8.69 1.24 2.97
N VAL A 132 -9.66 0.56 3.56
CA VAL A 132 -10.97 1.12 3.89
C VAL A 132 -11.26 0.95 5.38
N GLY A 133 -12.47 1.32 5.81
CA GLY A 133 -12.88 1.13 7.19
C GLY A 133 -12.11 2.04 8.15
N THR A 134 -11.90 1.57 9.38
CA THR A 134 -11.30 2.40 10.46
C THR A 134 -9.88 2.86 10.13
N HIS A 135 -9.10 2.03 9.42
CA HIS A 135 -7.69 2.32 9.17
C HIS A 135 -7.45 3.46 8.17
N ALA A 136 -8.44 3.81 7.34
CA ALA A 136 -8.41 5.00 6.49
C ALA A 136 -8.16 6.30 7.28
N LEU A 137 -8.64 6.35 8.53
CA LEU A 137 -8.48 7.52 9.41
C LEU A 137 -7.01 7.82 9.70
N TYR A 138 -6.09 6.85 9.62
CA TYR A 138 -4.66 7.13 9.79
C TYR A 138 -4.07 7.93 8.62
N ALA A 139 -4.58 7.74 7.40
CA ALA A 139 -4.19 8.57 6.26
C ALA A 139 -4.70 10.01 6.46
N TYR A 140 -5.97 10.17 6.86
CA TYR A 140 -6.53 11.51 7.12
C TYR A 140 -5.87 12.20 8.32
N GLU A 141 -5.55 11.45 9.38
CA GLU A 141 -4.80 11.94 10.55
C GLU A 141 -3.42 12.47 10.13
N ALA A 142 -2.70 11.74 9.28
CA ALA A 142 -1.40 12.13 8.79
C ALA A 142 -1.48 13.35 7.85
N ALA A 143 -2.44 13.36 6.92
CA ALA A 143 -2.64 14.46 5.99
C ALA A 143 -3.04 15.77 6.70
N ALA A 144 -3.88 15.68 7.71
CA ALA A 144 -4.31 16.85 8.48
C ALA A 144 -3.31 17.32 9.53
N GLY A 145 -2.22 16.58 9.79
CA GLY A 145 -1.24 16.94 10.80
C GLY A 145 -1.80 16.93 12.22
N VAL A 146 -2.71 15.99 12.52
CA VAL A 146 -3.41 15.88 13.81
C VAL A 146 -3.26 14.51 14.46
N ARG A 147 -3.94 14.30 15.57
CA ARG A 147 -4.13 13.06 16.32
C ARG A 147 -5.61 12.88 16.61
N ILE A 148 -6.26 11.96 15.91
CA ILE A 148 -7.69 11.67 16.11
C ILE A 148 -7.93 11.01 17.50
N ALA A 149 -9.10 11.16 18.10
CA ALA A 149 -9.40 10.52 19.38
C ALA A 149 -9.33 8.98 19.28
N GLN A 150 -8.72 8.31 20.27
CA GLN A 150 -8.55 6.84 20.25
C GLN A 150 -9.87 6.07 20.14
N GLY A 151 -10.97 6.61 20.69
CA GLY A 151 -12.29 5.99 20.61
C GLY A 151 -12.79 5.78 19.18
N ALA A 152 -12.27 6.54 18.20
CA ALA A 152 -12.57 6.36 16.79
C ALA A 152 -11.74 5.25 16.11
N LEU A 153 -10.61 4.83 16.69
CA LEU A 153 -9.60 3.95 16.05
C LEU A 153 -9.51 2.54 16.65
N ALA A 154 -10.37 2.19 17.61
CA ALA A 154 -10.30 0.93 18.35
C ALA A 154 -10.75 -0.28 17.49
N THR A 155 -9.92 -0.71 16.55
CA THR A 155 -10.06 -2.00 15.85
C THR A 155 -8.73 -2.74 15.72
N GLN A 156 -8.79 -4.07 15.69
CA GLN A 156 -7.64 -4.97 15.50
C GLN A 156 -7.63 -5.59 14.10
N ASP A 157 -8.35 -4.98 13.16
CA ASP A 157 -8.55 -5.43 11.79
C ASP A 157 -8.09 -4.36 10.79
N VAL A 158 -7.55 -4.75 9.64
CA VAL A 158 -7.39 -3.83 8.51
C VAL A 158 -8.19 -4.35 7.32
N ASP A 159 -9.13 -3.53 6.86
CA ASP A 159 -9.96 -3.82 5.69
C ASP A 159 -9.24 -3.40 4.39
N MET A 160 -8.95 -4.37 3.53
CA MET A 160 -8.32 -4.18 2.23
C MET A 160 -9.36 -4.40 1.12
N LEU A 161 -9.83 -3.32 0.50
CA LEU A 161 -10.71 -3.40 -0.66
C LEU A 161 -9.88 -3.72 -1.91
N TRP A 162 -10.09 -4.91 -2.48
CA TRP A 162 -9.48 -5.35 -3.71
C TRP A 162 -10.22 -4.81 -4.95
N ASP A 163 -9.45 -4.30 -5.91
CA ASP A 163 -9.92 -3.76 -7.17
C ASP A 163 -10.20 -4.89 -8.19
N ALA A 164 -11.42 -5.42 -8.13
CA ALA A 164 -11.87 -6.48 -9.03
C ALA A 164 -11.83 -6.09 -10.52
N GLN A 165 -11.85 -4.80 -10.88
CA GLN A 165 -11.76 -4.38 -12.28
C GLN A 165 -10.38 -4.68 -12.88
N LYS A 166 -9.35 -4.80 -12.04
CA LYS A 166 -7.98 -5.15 -12.42
C LYS A 166 -7.70 -6.65 -12.28
N HIS A 167 -8.71 -7.48 -12.12
CA HIS A 167 -8.58 -8.92 -11.82
C HIS A 167 -7.60 -9.67 -12.75
N VAL A 168 -7.71 -9.51 -14.08
CA VAL A 168 -6.85 -10.21 -15.04
C VAL A 168 -5.37 -9.84 -14.84
N ARG A 169 -5.10 -8.55 -14.64
CA ARG A 169 -3.74 -8.06 -14.40
C ARG A 169 -3.22 -8.51 -13.04
N PHE A 170 -4.07 -8.47 -12.01
CA PHE A 170 -3.74 -8.94 -10.67
C PHE A 170 -3.36 -10.43 -10.67
N LEU A 171 -4.15 -11.30 -11.31
CA LEU A 171 -3.81 -12.73 -11.42
C LEU A 171 -2.50 -12.96 -12.18
N THR A 172 -2.28 -12.23 -13.28
CA THR A 172 -1.04 -12.31 -14.04
C THR A 172 0.18 -11.92 -13.19
N ASP A 173 0.05 -10.87 -12.37
CA ASP A 173 1.14 -10.43 -11.49
C ASP A 173 1.34 -11.42 -10.33
N MET A 174 0.27 -11.99 -9.76
CA MET A 174 0.35 -13.04 -8.74
C MET A 174 1.00 -14.33 -9.28
N GLU A 175 0.65 -14.78 -10.48
CA GLU A 175 1.29 -15.92 -11.14
C GLU A 175 2.79 -15.70 -11.36
N ARG A 176 3.19 -14.48 -11.74
CA ARG A 176 4.62 -14.12 -11.90
C ARG A 176 5.39 -14.11 -10.59
N LEU A 177 4.73 -13.70 -9.50
CA LEU A 177 5.33 -13.72 -8.16
C LEU A 177 5.49 -15.15 -7.63
N ASP A 178 4.66 -16.08 -8.11
CA ASP A 178 4.62 -17.49 -7.69
C ASP A 178 4.51 -17.67 -6.17
N VAL A 179 3.70 -16.82 -5.53
CA VAL A 179 3.39 -16.89 -4.09
C VAL A 179 1.92 -16.54 -3.87
N SER A 180 1.33 -17.05 -2.79
CA SER A 180 -0.04 -16.70 -2.38
C SER A 180 -0.09 -15.40 -1.58
N MET A 181 -1.26 -14.76 -1.48
CA MET A 181 -1.41 -13.57 -0.63
C MET A 181 -1.15 -13.90 0.84
N LEU A 182 -1.65 -15.05 1.31
CA LEU A 182 -1.36 -15.54 2.66
C LEU A 182 0.16 -15.70 2.90
N ARG A 183 0.93 -16.17 1.91
CA ARG A 183 2.39 -16.28 2.02
C ARG A 183 3.09 -14.92 2.11
N ILE A 184 2.57 -13.91 1.41
CA ILE A 184 3.04 -12.52 1.54
C ILE A 184 2.82 -12.02 2.97
N LEU A 185 1.63 -12.24 3.54
CA LEU A 185 1.33 -11.89 4.93
C LEU A 185 2.22 -12.66 5.92
N GLN A 186 2.48 -13.94 5.67
CA GLN A 186 3.44 -14.74 6.45
C GLN A 186 4.90 -14.27 6.33
N GLY A 187 5.21 -13.41 5.35
CA GLY A 187 6.46 -12.67 5.28
C GLY A 187 6.58 -11.59 6.36
N VAL A 188 5.43 -11.03 6.79
CA VAL A 188 5.33 -10.04 7.88
C VAL A 188 5.30 -10.72 9.24
N ASP A 189 4.44 -11.72 9.41
CA ASP A 189 4.29 -12.51 10.63
C ASP A 189 4.00 -13.96 10.28
N LYS A 190 4.90 -14.88 10.64
CA LYS A 190 4.81 -16.31 10.28
C LYS A 190 3.55 -17.00 10.80
N THR A 191 2.87 -16.41 11.78
CA THR A 191 1.69 -16.97 12.41
C THR A 191 0.37 -16.63 11.71
N PHE A 192 0.41 -15.86 10.61
CA PHE A 192 -0.77 -15.65 9.79
C PHE A 192 -1.30 -16.95 9.21
N GLN A 193 -2.59 -17.18 9.40
CA GLN A 193 -3.36 -18.26 8.81
C GLN A 193 -4.72 -17.73 8.33
N ARG A 194 -5.35 -18.44 7.39
CA ARG A 194 -6.75 -18.17 7.04
C ARG A 194 -7.64 -18.50 8.25
N LYS A 195 -8.52 -17.58 8.61
CA LYS A 195 -9.42 -17.75 9.76
C LYS A 195 -10.49 -18.78 9.42
N ASP A 196 -10.72 -19.73 10.32
CA ASP A 196 -11.73 -20.77 10.10
C ASP A 196 -13.13 -20.16 9.96
N GLY A 197 -13.90 -20.64 8.99
CA GLY A 197 -15.21 -20.08 8.62
C GLY A 197 -15.20 -18.70 7.94
N HIS A 198 -14.04 -18.06 7.78
CA HIS A 198 -13.88 -16.73 7.21
C HIS A 198 -12.79 -16.72 6.13
N LEU A 199 -13.17 -17.11 4.91
CA LEU A 199 -12.22 -17.31 3.81
C LEU A 199 -11.53 -16.03 3.34
N GLU A 200 -12.12 -14.87 3.64
CA GLU A 200 -11.62 -13.52 3.36
C GLU A 200 -10.58 -13.01 4.36
N THR A 201 -10.49 -13.64 5.54
CA THR A 201 -9.75 -13.10 6.68
C THR A 201 -8.47 -13.89 6.90
N ALA A 202 -7.33 -13.20 6.93
CA ALA A 202 -6.11 -13.72 7.51
C ALA A 202 -5.96 -13.21 8.95
N ILE A 203 -5.67 -14.10 9.90
CA ILE A 203 -5.48 -13.78 11.32
C ILE A 203 -4.12 -14.28 11.80
N ASN A 204 -3.40 -13.49 12.60
CA ASN A 204 -2.15 -13.93 13.24
C ASN A 204 -2.37 -14.42 14.68
N SER A 205 -1.33 -14.98 15.30
CA SER A 205 -1.35 -15.47 16.69
C SER A 205 -1.63 -14.40 17.76
N LYS A 206 -1.63 -13.12 17.38
CA LYS A 206 -1.92 -11.98 18.26
C LYS A 206 -3.34 -11.44 18.06
N GLY A 207 -4.14 -12.08 17.21
CA GLY A 207 -5.51 -11.67 16.91
C GLY A 207 -5.63 -10.47 15.96
N PHE A 208 -4.56 -10.11 15.24
CA PHE A 208 -4.65 -9.07 14.21
C PHE A 208 -5.21 -9.68 12.92
N GLU A 209 -6.26 -9.07 12.39
CA GLU A 209 -7.01 -9.53 11.21
C GLU A 209 -6.71 -8.65 9.99
N VAL A 210 -6.55 -9.28 8.82
CA VAL A 210 -6.48 -8.62 7.51
C VAL A 210 -7.63 -9.16 6.69
N ASP A 211 -8.62 -8.31 6.42
CA ASP A 211 -9.83 -8.66 5.69
C ASP A 211 -9.72 -8.22 4.24
N PHE A 212 -9.96 -9.15 3.30
CA PHE A 212 -9.98 -8.83 1.87
C PHE A 212 -11.42 -8.72 1.39
N LEU A 213 -11.80 -7.51 1.00
CA LEU A 213 -13.15 -7.19 0.55
C LEU A 213 -13.16 -6.94 -0.96
N ARG A 214 -14.30 -7.16 -1.60
CA ARG A 214 -14.52 -6.77 -3.00
C ARG A 214 -15.92 -6.21 -3.21
N ARG A 215 -16.09 -5.50 -4.34
CA ARG A 215 -17.43 -5.09 -4.81
C ARG A 215 -18.28 -6.31 -5.17
N PRO A 216 -19.62 -6.22 -5.10
CA PRO A 216 -20.50 -7.20 -5.72
C PRO A 216 -20.13 -7.40 -7.20
N PRO A 217 -20.21 -8.64 -7.73
CA PRO A 217 -19.91 -8.92 -9.13
C PRO A 217 -20.87 -8.14 -10.04
N GLN A 218 -20.36 -7.62 -11.14
CA GLN A 218 -21.12 -7.03 -12.24
C GLN A 218 -20.84 -7.82 -13.52
N ASP A 219 -21.87 -8.00 -14.34
CA ASP A 219 -21.79 -8.67 -15.63
C ASP A 219 -21.04 -10.02 -15.59
N SER A 220 -19.92 -10.13 -16.31
CA SER A 220 -19.08 -11.33 -16.44
C SER A 220 -17.97 -11.44 -15.40
N ASP A 221 -18.03 -10.67 -14.31
CA ASP A 221 -17.08 -10.79 -13.20
C ASP A 221 -17.09 -12.22 -12.66
N PRO A 222 -15.91 -12.88 -12.54
CA PRO A 222 -15.85 -14.22 -11.98
C PRO A 222 -16.35 -14.21 -10.53
N HIS A 223 -17.05 -15.29 -10.13
CA HIS A 223 -17.43 -15.54 -8.74
C HIS A 223 -17.65 -17.05 -8.51
N PRO A 224 -17.11 -17.63 -7.42
CA PRO A 224 -16.18 -17.05 -6.45
C PRO A 224 -14.77 -16.79 -7.01
N VAL A 225 -14.01 -15.89 -6.38
CA VAL A 225 -12.65 -15.49 -6.82
C VAL A 225 -11.67 -15.71 -5.69
N ARG A 226 -10.53 -16.32 -6.02
CA ARG A 226 -9.37 -16.46 -5.15
C ARG A 226 -8.34 -15.39 -5.46
N LEU A 227 -7.57 -14.96 -4.45
CA LEU A 227 -6.46 -14.04 -4.68
C LEU A 227 -5.27 -14.71 -5.41
N SER A 228 -5.21 -16.05 -5.44
CA SER A 228 -4.23 -16.79 -6.23
C SER A 228 -4.72 -18.20 -6.58
N GLY A 229 -3.92 -18.96 -7.33
CA GLY A 229 -4.21 -20.36 -7.65
C GLY A 229 -4.06 -21.32 -6.47
N TYR A 230 -3.52 -20.88 -5.33
CA TYR A 230 -3.28 -21.73 -4.15
C TYR A 230 -4.59 -21.98 -3.37
N GLU A 231 -4.88 -23.24 -3.04
CA GLU A 231 -6.13 -23.66 -2.37
C GLU A 231 -6.31 -23.05 -0.97
N GLU A 232 -5.21 -22.94 -0.23
CA GLU A 232 -5.17 -22.37 1.13
C GLU A 232 -5.19 -20.84 1.15
N ASP A 233 -5.27 -20.18 -0.01
CA ASP A 233 -5.27 -18.72 -0.07
C ASP A 233 -6.65 -18.11 0.25
N LEU A 234 -6.67 -16.79 0.29
CA LEU A 234 -7.82 -15.98 0.70
C LEU A 234 -8.81 -15.77 -0.44
N TRP A 235 -10.08 -15.66 -0.06
CA TRP A 235 -11.23 -15.47 -0.94
C TRP A 235 -11.92 -14.16 -0.59
N PRO A 236 -11.76 -13.09 -1.39
CA PRO A 236 -12.36 -11.82 -1.05
C PRO A 236 -13.89 -11.90 -1.08
N VAL A 237 -14.52 -11.50 0.02
CA VAL A 237 -15.99 -11.50 0.14
C VAL A 237 -16.59 -10.16 -0.27
N GLN A 238 -17.86 -10.21 -0.65
CA GLN A 238 -18.59 -9.04 -1.10
C GLN A 238 -18.92 -8.14 0.09
N ALA A 239 -18.44 -6.91 0.07
CA ALA A 239 -18.85 -5.90 1.04
C ALA A 239 -20.06 -5.11 0.53
N ARG A 240 -21.07 -4.92 1.40
CA ARG A 240 -22.28 -4.13 1.07
C ARG A 240 -21.85 -2.72 0.62
N ARG A 241 -22.38 -2.26 -0.52
CA ARG A 241 -22.05 -0.96 -1.13
C ARG A 241 -20.57 -0.71 -1.45
N ALA A 242 -19.72 -1.75 -1.47
CA ALA A 242 -18.32 -1.60 -1.88
C ALA A 242 -18.14 -1.09 -3.33
N GLN A 243 -19.21 -1.10 -4.15
CA GLN A 243 -19.22 -0.41 -5.43
C GLN A 243 -18.80 1.05 -5.31
N VAL A 244 -19.41 1.79 -4.38
CA VAL A 244 -19.14 3.22 -4.15
C VAL A 244 -17.67 3.43 -3.81
N LEU A 245 -17.12 2.56 -2.95
CA LEU A 245 -15.71 2.60 -2.54
C LEU A 245 -14.75 2.22 -3.67
N SER A 246 -15.16 1.31 -4.55
CA SER A 246 -14.33 0.85 -5.68
C SER A 246 -14.20 1.92 -6.77
N SER A 247 -15.29 2.66 -7.05
CA SER A 247 -15.32 3.75 -8.02
C SER A 247 -14.85 5.10 -7.46
N ALA A 248 -14.63 5.19 -6.15
CA ALA A 248 -14.18 6.41 -5.49
C ALA A 248 -12.79 6.82 -5.98
N ARG A 249 -12.57 8.13 -6.06
CA ARG A 249 -11.21 8.68 -6.15
C ARG A 249 -10.36 8.16 -4.99
N LYS A 250 -9.12 7.84 -5.31
CA LYS A 250 -8.15 7.33 -4.33
C LYS A 250 -7.47 8.51 -3.67
N PHE A 251 -7.31 8.40 -2.36
CA PHE A 251 -6.55 9.32 -1.54
C PHE A 251 -5.26 8.61 -1.12
N GLU A 252 -4.10 9.19 -1.42
CA GLU A 252 -2.81 8.62 -1.03
C GLU A 252 -2.12 9.49 0.01
N GLN A 253 -1.58 8.85 1.05
CA GLN A 253 -0.83 9.54 2.09
C GLN A 253 0.30 8.67 2.62
N VAL A 254 1.46 9.28 2.91
CA VAL A 254 2.51 8.65 3.71
C VAL A 254 2.05 8.59 5.16
N VAL A 255 1.96 7.37 5.70
CA VAL A 255 1.61 7.11 7.09
C VAL A 255 2.81 6.62 7.87
N VAL A 256 2.87 6.98 9.15
CA VAL A 256 3.99 6.68 10.04
C VAL A 256 3.54 5.77 11.18
N ALA A 257 4.20 4.62 11.34
CA ALA A 257 3.96 3.71 12.44
C ALA A 257 4.44 4.31 13.77
N ALA A 258 3.94 3.76 14.89
CA ALA A 258 4.50 4.04 16.21
C ALA A 258 6.01 3.69 16.33
N THR A 259 6.50 2.80 15.46
CA THR A 259 7.94 2.44 15.35
C THR A 259 8.75 3.46 14.54
N GLY A 260 8.10 4.45 13.94
CA GLY A 260 8.70 5.44 13.03
C GLY A 260 8.76 5.01 11.56
N LYS A 261 8.55 3.72 11.27
CA LYS A 261 8.50 3.18 9.91
C LYS A 261 7.40 3.82 9.08
N MET A 262 7.65 4.03 7.78
CA MET A 262 6.71 4.70 6.88
C MET A 262 6.15 3.78 5.79
N ALA A 263 4.88 3.94 5.43
CA ALA A 263 4.31 3.28 4.26
C ALA A 263 3.41 4.26 3.52
N ARG A 264 3.23 4.05 2.21
CA ARG A 264 2.17 4.72 1.49
C ARG A 264 0.86 3.97 1.72
N MET A 265 -0.14 4.68 2.22
CA MET A 265 -1.50 4.18 2.38
C MET A 265 -2.37 4.79 1.28
N THR A 266 -2.90 3.94 0.40
CA THR A 266 -3.97 4.32 -0.53
C THR A 266 -5.31 4.00 0.12
N THR A 267 -6.15 5.01 0.29
CA THR A 267 -7.51 4.91 0.81
C THR A 267 -8.50 5.60 -0.13
N ILE A 268 -9.75 5.75 0.30
CA ILE A 268 -10.80 6.47 -0.45
C ILE A 268 -10.74 7.96 -0.14
N ASP A 269 -11.29 8.78 -1.03
CA ASP A 269 -11.47 10.20 -0.77
C ASP A 269 -12.25 10.49 0.54
N PRO A 270 -11.84 11.51 1.33
CA PRO A 270 -12.52 11.89 2.58
C PRO A 270 -14.03 12.13 2.44
N GLU A 271 -14.51 12.72 1.35
CA GLU A 271 -15.95 12.96 1.13
C GLU A 271 -16.72 11.65 1.00
N VAL A 272 -16.16 10.71 0.23
CA VAL A 272 -16.74 9.37 0.06
C VAL A 272 -16.71 8.59 1.37
N PHE A 273 -15.66 8.77 2.17
CA PHE A 273 -15.59 8.18 3.51
C PHE A 273 -16.71 8.68 4.42
N ILE A 274 -16.96 10.00 4.45
CA ILE A 274 -18.04 10.60 5.24
C ILE A 274 -19.39 10.06 4.79
N GLU A 275 -19.67 10.03 3.48
CA GLU A 275 -20.93 9.52 2.93
C GLU A 275 -21.14 8.05 3.33
N PHE A 276 -20.13 7.21 3.12
CA PHE A 276 -20.20 5.78 3.40
C PHE A 276 -20.41 5.50 4.90
N LYS A 277 -19.66 6.18 5.77
CA LYS A 277 -19.76 6.02 7.23
C LYS A 277 -21.09 6.53 7.78
N SER A 278 -21.58 7.66 7.26
CA SER A 278 -22.90 8.19 7.59
C SER A 278 -24.02 7.24 7.16
N TRP A 279 -23.89 6.62 5.99
CA TRP A 279 -24.83 5.59 5.55
C TRP A 279 -24.81 4.36 6.46
N MET A 280 -23.62 3.85 6.83
CA MET A 280 -23.51 2.71 7.75
C MET A 280 -24.10 3.00 9.13
N ALA A 281 -23.96 4.22 9.64
CA ALA A 281 -24.51 4.62 10.92
C ALA A 281 -26.05 4.69 10.92
N ASN A 282 -26.66 5.19 9.83
CA ASN A 282 -28.08 5.53 9.79
C ASN A 282 -28.97 4.48 9.10
N LEU A 283 -28.46 3.80 8.07
CA LEU A 283 -29.29 3.03 7.14
C LEU A 283 -28.94 1.53 7.08
N ALA A 284 -27.84 1.08 7.68
CA ALA A 284 -27.48 -0.33 7.70
C ALA A 284 -28.27 -1.11 8.77
N LEU A 285 -29.34 -1.80 8.34
CA LEU A 285 -30.32 -2.47 9.20
C LEU A 285 -29.72 -3.47 10.21
N ASP A 286 -28.65 -4.18 9.85
CA ASP A 286 -28.04 -5.25 10.68
C ASP A 286 -26.74 -4.80 11.38
N ARG A 287 -26.42 -3.50 11.36
CA ARG A 287 -25.17 -3.00 11.93
C ARG A 287 -25.26 -2.99 13.46
N ASP A 288 -24.30 -3.63 14.12
CA ASP A 288 -24.14 -3.63 15.59
C ASP A 288 -24.21 -2.18 16.15
N PRO A 289 -24.97 -1.92 17.24
CA PRO A 289 -25.15 -0.58 17.78
C PRO A 289 -23.84 0.14 18.15
N ARG A 290 -22.84 -0.57 18.69
CA ARG A 290 -21.54 0.02 19.04
C ARG A 290 -20.77 0.38 17.76
N LYS A 291 -20.85 -0.46 16.72
CA LYS A 291 -20.29 -0.15 15.41
C LYS A 291 -20.97 1.06 14.76
N ARG A 292 -22.30 1.22 14.88
CA ARG A 292 -23.02 2.41 14.36
C ARG A 292 -22.57 3.71 15.01
N GLN A 293 -22.47 3.74 16.34
CA GLN A 293 -22.01 4.92 17.06
C GLN A 293 -20.60 5.32 16.63
N ARG A 294 -19.72 4.32 16.46
CA ARG A 294 -18.36 4.55 15.95
C ARG A 294 -18.36 5.03 14.52
N ASP A 295 -19.13 4.41 13.62
CA ASP A 295 -19.22 4.84 12.22
C ASP A 295 -19.68 6.32 12.12
N LYS A 296 -20.66 6.74 12.95
CA LYS A 296 -21.06 8.15 13.06
C LYS A 296 -19.91 9.04 13.54
N LEU A 297 -19.25 8.67 14.64
CA LEU A 297 -18.12 9.43 15.19
C LEU A 297 -17.00 9.62 14.16
N GLN A 298 -16.68 8.57 13.41
CA GLN A 298 -15.66 8.61 12.37
C GLN A 298 -16.04 9.58 11.23
N ALA A 299 -17.30 9.56 10.79
CA ALA A 299 -17.81 10.51 9.79
C ALA A 299 -17.72 11.95 10.28
N ASP A 300 -18.21 12.22 11.50
CA ASP A 300 -18.23 13.56 12.11
C ASP A 300 -16.81 14.13 12.26
N ILE A 301 -15.83 13.28 12.61
CA ILE A 301 -14.42 13.68 12.72
C ILE A 301 -13.85 14.11 11.37
N VAL A 302 -14.01 13.28 10.34
CA VAL A 302 -13.46 13.58 9.01
C VAL A 302 -14.14 14.83 8.42
N TRP A 303 -15.45 14.95 8.59
CA TRP A 303 -16.18 16.15 8.20
C TRP A 303 -15.64 17.40 8.90
N THR A 304 -15.40 17.35 10.22
CA THR A 304 -14.84 18.48 10.98
C THR A 304 -13.45 18.87 10.48
N LEU A 305 -12.59 17.90 10.15
CA LEU A 305 -11.26 18.18 9.60
C LEU A 305 -11.34 18.88 8.24
N MET A 306 -12.31 18.49 7.41
CA MET A 306 -12.54 19.13 6.10
C MET A 306 -13.13 20.53 6.24
N ASP A 307 -14.16 20.70 7.06
CA ASP A 307 -14.84 21.98 7.31
C ASP A 307 -13.86 23.05 7.84
N GLN A 308 -12.87 22.63 8.64
CA GLN A 308 -11.83 23.50 9.18
C GLN A 308 -10.63 23.69 8.23
N GLY A 309 -10.67 23.12 7.02
CA GLY A 309 -9.59 23.23 6.03
C GLY A 309 -8.31 22.49 6.40
N LEU A 310 -8.35 21.58 7.38
CA LEU A 310 -7.20 20.77 7.80
C LEU A 310 -7.02 19.56 6.88
N LEU A 311 -8.11 19.02 6.31
CA LEU A 311 -8.09 17.90 5.38
C LEU A 311 -8.74 18.33 4.07
N LEU A 312 -8.05 18.10 2.96
CA LEU A 312 -8.55 18.41 1.62
C LEU A 312 -8.90 17.11 0.88
N SER A 313 -10.00 17.15 0.12
CA SER A 313 -10.29 16.13 -0.90
C SER A 313 -9.29 16.26 -2.07
N GLN A 314 -8.98 15.14 -2.73
CA GLN A 314 -8.02 15.05 -3.84
C GLN A 314 -8.70 14.93 -5.22
#